data_AF-A0A6C0LBF5-F1
#
_entry.id   AF-A0A6C0LBF5-F1
#
_cell.length_a   1.000
_cell.length_b   1.000
_cell.length_c   1.000
_cell.angle_alpha   90.00
_cell.angle_beta   90.00
_cell.angle_gamma   90.00
#
_symmetry.space_group_name_H-M   'P 1'
#
loop_
_entity.id
_entity.type
_entity.pdbx_description
1 polymer ?
#
loop_
_entity_poly.entity_id
_entity_poly.type
_entity_poly.pdbx_seq_one_letter_code
_entity_poly.pdbx_strand_id
1 'polypeptide(L)'
;MSSASKILAFKKDKNNNLSEKQCESFIKDYKEYKNGKISKINNPKTNKPIGDAERIKFIYDKCKHNYEFEGLSSSSKSNKSKSKSSSKSDDNEVILDSYSKVQDILYMPINTLAQNRKLIESLFSKPIILDKGLHKLKEYLEANRTASAEQNKYVNAYYKILEEINRIMTDIYMNNTVTADILTRQYGWMHGYNYDPFRMDEVASTMRPNIINSIKNTGKKINNMWKNVFYVNPTELRKLPAELSPHTLFANIIMYSEHNRNSEDIIRTLDNNIEKYLAVQFILVLIRDNNKQPGDAVNKNIFLLDALITGENIPLSYKDGSISVSKSPNWSGTPRSSSSGHSHYQSKANIERYRKTKEEMIADILRNNMNDTDISGDEWKDMPVAKLKKVISIPSVINGRTYRHAFYVKTLYQYWRNCVKSGQYQRIPFVNPYNRAPFTEEDKETIMNAMLSMYPRLQRPTYGEGRRDISYHIVQEYQYIAIVFQYIAKIPGQANILVPLIRIKVPYGFANQDIDAAHIPQILLENISFLVRNNKIFGKNMPLKPLNVLTEYNNTTLDTMEKYMDFSNKIKDAL
;
A
#
# COMPACT_ATOMS: atom_id res chain seq x y z
N MET A 1 -36.71 40.34 -32.81
CA MET A 1 -35.70 39.33 -33.20
C MET A 1 -35.23 38.58 -31.97
N SER A 2 -35.04 37.26 -32.04
CA SER A 2 -34.39 36.50 -30.97
C SER A 2 -32.92 36.92 -30.82
N SER A 3 -32.33 36.77 -29.63
CA SER A 3 -30.91 37.13 -29.38
C SER A 3 -29.95 36.40 -30.35
N ALA A 4 -30.29 35.17 -30.76
CA ALA A 4 -29.55 34.40 -31.77
C ALA A 4 -29.55 35.06 -33.17
N SER A 5 -30.68 35.58 -33.63
CA SER A 5 -30.78 36.27 -34.93
C SER A 5 -29.99 37.59 -34.96
N LYS A 6 -29.91 38.30 -33.82
CA LYS A 6 -29.11 39.54 -33.70
C LYS A 6 -27.60 39.26 -33.75
N ILE A 7 -27.13 38.22 -33.06
CA ILE A 7 -25.70 37.85 -33.04
C ILE A 7 -25.22 37.45 -34.46
N LEU A 8 -26.05 36.79 -35.26
CA LEU A 8 -25.75 36.49 -36.67
C LEU A 8 -25.60 37.76 -37.51
N ALA A 9 -26.46 38.76 -37.30
CA ALA A 9 -26.33 40.06 -37.96
C ALA A 9 -25.04 40.79 -37.53
N PHE A 10 -24.68 40.74 -36.24
CA PHE A 10 -23.44 41.35 -35.75
C PHE A 10 -22.18 40.69 -36.32
N LYS A 11 -22.20 39.37 -36.57
CA LYS A 11 -21.09 38.64 -37.20
C LYS A 11 -20.85 39.06 -38.66
N LYS A 12 -21.92 39.34 -39.41
CA LYS A 12 -21.83 39.74 -40.84
C LYS A 12 -21.38 41.19 -41.04
N ASP A 13 -21.55 42.04 -40.03
CA ASP A 13 -21.14 43.44 -40.11
C ASP A 13 -19.62 43.60 -39.95
N LYS A 14 -18.93 43.91 -41.07
CA LYS A 14 -17.47 44.13 -41.13
C LYS A 14 -16.97 45.27 -40.24
N ASN A 15 -17.86 46.15 -39.77
CA ASN A 15 -17.52 47.22 -38.84
C ASN A 15 -17.28 46.71 -37.41
N ASN A 16 -17.73 45.49 -37.09
CA ASN A 16 -17.46 44.84 -35.79
C ASN A 16 -16.12 44.08 -35.77
N ASN A 17 -15.37 44.08 -36.88
CA ASN A 17 -14.02 43.51 -36.98
C ASN A 17 -12.99 44.63 -36.83
N LEU A 18 -12.49 44.78 -35.60
CA LEU A 18 -11.54 45.80 -35.17
C LEU A 18 -10.10 45.28 -35.26
N SER A 19 -9.14 46.16 -35.55
CA SER A 19 -7.70 45.88 -35.41
C SER A 19 -7.28 45.85 -33.94
N GLU A 20 -6.07 45.39 -33.65
CA GLU A 20 -5.52 45.30 -32.28
C GLU A 20 -5.59 46.65 -31.54
N LYS A 21 -5.05 47.72 -32.14
CA LYS A 21 -5.13 49.10 -31.59
C LYS A 21 -6.57 49.57 -31.37
N GLN A 22 -7.48 49.19 -32.26
CA GLN A 22 -8.91 49.52 -32.12
C GLN A 22 -9.56 48.73 -30.98
N CYS A 23 -9.15 47.48 -30.78
CA CYS A 23 -9.61 46.65 -29.66
C CYS A 23 -9.10 47.15 -28.31
N GLU A 24 -7.87 47.63 -28.21
CA GLU A 24 -7.34 48.26 -27.00
C GLU A 24 -8.19 49.44 -26.55
N SER A 25 -8.45 50.37 -27.48
CA SER A 25 -9.33 51.52 -27.23
C SER A 25 -10.73 51.06 -26.83
N PHE A 26 -11.30 50.09 -27.54
CA PHE A 26 -12.65 49.60 -27.27
C PHE A 26 -12.80 48.93 -25.90
N ILE A 27 -11.79 48.16 -25.47
CA ILE A 27 -11.78 47.50 -24.16
C ILE A 27 -11.73 48.55 -23.05
N LYS A 28 -10.95 49.62 -23.22
CA LYS A 28 -10.88 50.73 -22.27
C LYS A 28 -12.23 51.44 -22.17
N ASP A 29 -12.80 51.82 -23.30
CA ASP A 29 -14.10 52.51 -23.36
C ASP A 29 -15.22 51.62 -22.79
N TYR A 30 -15.18 50.31 -23.04
CA TYR A 30 -16.15 49.37 -22.46
C TYR A 30 -16.08 49.33 -20.93
N LYS A 31 -14.88 49.32 -20.34
CA LYS A 31 -14.70 49.34 -18.87
C LYS A 31 -15.23 50.64 -18.28
N GLU A 32 -14.95 51.77 -18.92
CA GLU A 32 -15.46 53.07 -18.48
C GLU A 32 -16.99 53.16 -18.63
N TYR A 33 -17.55 52.61 -19.71
CA TYR A 33 -18.99 52.50 -19.95
C TYR A 33 -19.69 51.64 -18.89
N LYS A 34 -19.12 50.47 -18.55
CA LYS A 34 -19.64 49.59 -17.49
C LYS A 34 -19.57 50.21 -16.11
N ASN A 35 -18.56 51.04 -15.85
CA ASN A 35 -18.38 51.76 -14.59
C ASN A 35 -19.17 53.09 -14.56
N GLY A 36 -19.99 53.39 -15.58
CA GLY A 36 -20.84 54.58 -15.64
C GLY A 36 -20.09 55.89 -15.89
N LYS A 37 -18.79 55.84 -16.25
CA LYS A 37 -17.97 57.04 -16.51
C LYS A 37 -18.26 57.67 -17.88
N ILE A 38 -18.71 56.87 -18.85
CA ILE A 38 -19.17 57.35 -20.15
C ILE A 38 -20.55 56.78 -20.46
N SER A 39 -21.43 57.58 -21.08
CA SER A 39 -22.82 57.18 -21.33
C SER A 39 -23.03 56.47 -22.68
N LYS A 40 -22.02 56.51 -23.58
CA LYS A 40 -22.05 55.92 -24.92
C LYS A 40 -20.67 55.42 -25.30
N ILE A 41 -20.62 54.38 -26.13
CA ILE A 41 -19.40 53.86 -26.74
C ILE A 41 -19.49 53.97 -28.26
N ASN A 42 -18.41 54.41 -28.89
CA ASN A 42 -18.32 54.52 -30.35
C ASN A 42 -17.65 53.29 -30.93
N ASN A 43 -18.03 52.92 -32.15
CA ASN A 43 -17.30 51.91 -32.91
C ASN A 43 -15.96 52.50 -33.39
N PRO A 44 -14.79 51.95 -33.02
CA PRO A 44 -13.48 52.55 -33.33
C PRO A 44 -13.13 52.57 -34.81
N LYS A 45 -13.88 51.85 -35.65
CA LYS A 45 -13.68 51.78 -37.10
C LYS A 45 -14.54 52.78 -37.87
N THR A 46 -15.76 53.05 -37.38
CA THR A 46 -16.69 53.98 -38.04
C THR A 46 -16.88 55.29 -37.28
N ASN A 47 -16.35 55.38 -36.06
CA ASN A 47 -16.54 56.45 -35.09
C ASN A 47 -18.01 56.78 -34.77
N LYS A 48 -18.95 55.87 -35.07
CA LYS A 48 -20.39 56.04 -34.82
C LYS A 48 -20.77 55.43 -33.46
N PRO A 49 -21.70 56.04 -32.72
CA PRO A 49 -22.18 55.50 -31.44
C PRO A 49 -22.89 54.15 -31.65
N ILE A 50 -22.62 53.20 -30.76
CA ILE A 50 -23.28 51.90 -30.74
C ILE A 50 -24.42 51.97 -29.72
N GLY A 51 -25.66 51.99 -30.20
CA GLY A 51 -26.85 52.06 -29.33
C GLY A 51 -27.31 50.72 -28.76
N ASP A 52 -26.82 49.59 -29.30
CA ASP A 52 -27.25 48.25 -28.91
C ASP A 52 -26.27 47.64 -27.88
N ALA A 53 -26.74 47.43 -26.65
CA ALA A 53 -25.94 46.88 -25.55
C ALA A 53 -25.45 45.44 -25.81
N GLU A 54 -26.21 44.62 -26.54
CA GLU A 54 -25.79 43.26 -26.93
C GLU A 54 -24.65 43.35 -27.96
N ARG A 55 -24.71 44.33 -28.87
CA ARG A 55 -23.63 44.59 -29.85
C ARG A 55 -22.35 45.11 -29.18
N ILE A 56 -22.47 45.98 -28.19
CA ILE A 56 -21.32 46.47 -27.40
C ILE A 56 -20.62 45.28 -26.72
N LYS A 57 -21.39 44.42 -26.05
CA LYS A 57 -20.86 43.23 -25.38
C LYS A 57 -20.22 42.25 -26.37
N PHE A 58 -20.85 42.03 -27.53
CA PHE A 58 -20.30 41.19 -28.60
C PHE A 58 -18.92 41.65 -29.08
N ILE A 59 -18.74 42.95 -29.34
CA ILE A 59 -17.45 43.50 -29.79
C ILE A 59 -16.41 43.41 -28.67
N TYR A 60 -16.80 43.66 -27.42
CA TYR A 60 -15.91 43.53 -26.26
C TYR A 60 -15.39 42.10 -26.10
N ASP A 61 -16.28 41.11 -26.10
CA ASP A 61 -15.92 39.70 -25.95
C ASP A 61 -14.96 39.25 -27.07
N LYS A 62 -15.20 39.75 -28.28
CA LYS A 62 -14.33 39.51 -29.45
C LYS A 62 -12.95 40.16 -29.31
N CYS A 63 -12.89 41.41 -28.86
CA CYS A 63 -11.63 42.12 -28.66
C CYS A 63 -10.82 41.56 -27.50
N LYS A 64 -11.48 41.19 -26.40
CA LYS A 64 -10.84 40.55 -25.25
C LYS A 64 -10.18 39.22 -25.64
N HIS A 65 -10.87 38.43 -26.47
CA HIS A 65 -10.33 37.18 -27.01
C HIS A 65 -9.06 37.38 -27.85
N ASN A 66 -8.97 38.47 -28.64
CA ASN A 66 -7.77 38.78 -29.41
C ASN A 66 -6.63 39.30 -28.52
N TYR A 67 -6.95 40.10 -27.50
CA TYR A 67 -5.96 40.70 -26.60
C TYR A 67 -5.28 39.69 -25.66
N GLU A 68 -6.02 38.68 -25.19
CA GLU A 68 -5.48 37.60 -24.33
C GLU A 68 -4.62 36.57 -25.11
N PHE A 69 -4.59 36.63 -26.45
CA PHE A 69 -3.83 35.69 -27.30
C PHE A 69 -2.51 36.24 -27.86
N GLU A 70 -2.34 37.56 -28.01
CA GLU A 70 -1.12 38.18 -28.59
C GLU A 70 -0.27 38.97 -27.57
N GLY A 71 -0.77 39.22 -26.36
CA GLY A 71 -0.14 40.07 -25.32
C GLY A 71 1.03 39.49 -24.50
N LEU A 72 1.69 38.41 -24.94
CA LEU A 72 2.97 37.96 -24.34
C LEU A 72 4.20 38.39 -25.16
N SER A 73 4.01 39.17 -26.22
CA SER A 73 5.09 39.70 -27.06
C SER A 73 5.27 41.21 -26.90
N SER A 74 5.58 41.70 -25.69
CA SER A 74 6.11 43.06 -25.53
C SER A 74 6.89 43.26 -24.23
N SER A 75 7.97 42.50 -24.03
CA SER A 75 9.15 43.06 -23.34
C SER A 75 10.04 43.70 -24.39
N SER A 76 9.90 45.01 -24.52
CA SER A 76 10.73 45.88 -25.35
C SER A 76 12.22 45.68 -25.05
N LYS A 77 12.98 45.17 -26.02
CA LYS A 77 14.36 45.57 -26.30
C LYS A 77 14.71 45.20 -27.75
N SER A 78 14.73 46.21 -28.58
CA SER A 78 15.24 46.19 -29.95
C SER A 78 16.75 45.91 -29.95
N ASN A 79 17.21 44.95 -30.75
CA ASN A 79 18.00 45.24 -31.96
C ASN A 79 18.58 44.00 -32.66
N LYS A 80 18.49 44.09 -34.00
CA LYS A 80 19.34 43.54 -35.06
C LYS A 80 19.40 42.02 -35.30
N SER A 81 18.81 41.69 -36.45
CA SER A 81 19.06 40.56 -37.34
C SER A 81 20.52 40.12 -37.45
N LYS A 82 20.76 38.80 -37.32
CA LYS A 82 21.65 38.04 -38.21
C LYS A 82 21.30 36.56 -38.15
N SER A 83 21.16 35.98 -39.33
CA SER A 83 20.91 34.58 -39.62
C SER A 83 21.97 33.66 -39.00
N LYS A 84 21.52 32.54 -38.41
CA LYS A 84 22.20 31.24 -38.47
C LYS A 84 21.26 30.13 -37.98
N SER A 85 21.20 29.07 -38.77
CA SER A 85 20.55 27.80 -38.51
C SER A 85 20.91 27.25 -37.13
N SER A 86 19.91 27.12 -36.26
CA SER A 86 19.91 26.16 -35.16
C SER A 86 18.46 25.73 -34.94
N SER A 87 18.26 24.42 -34.75
CA SER A 87 16.99 23.78 -34.42
C SER A 87 16.24 24.58 -33.37
N LYS A 88 15.13 25.20 -33.75
CA LYS A 88 14.22 25.83 -32.79
C LYS A 88 13.59 24.71 -31.97
N SER A 89 14.03 24.55 -30.72
CA SER A 89 13.24 23.84 -29.71
C SER A 89 11.89 24.54 -29.63
N ASP A 90 10.79 23.82 -29.83
CA ASP A 90 9.47 24.43 -29.79
C ASP A 90 9.19 25.03 -28.41
N ASP A 91 8.70 26.27 -28.39
CA ASP A 91 8.30 26.93 -27.17
C ASP A 91 7.08 26.20 -26.56
N ASN A 92 7.24 25.66 -25.34
CA ASN A 92 6.26 24.94 -24.52
C ASN A 92 6.07 23.44 -24.88
N GLU A 93 7.13 22.64 -24.70
CA GLU A 93 7.05 21.17 -24.66
C GLU A 93 6.33 20.69 -23.39
N VAL A 94 5.55 19.60 -23.51
CA VAL A 94 4.82 18.96 -22.40
C VAL A 94 5.75 18.04 -21.60
N ILE A 95 5.77 18.22 -20.27
CA ILE A 95 6.61 17.47 -19.33
C ILE A 95 5.72 16.51 -18.51
N LEU A 96 5.34 15.39 -19.12
CA LEU A 96 4.59 14.30 -18.47
C LEU A 96 5.53 13.12 -18.17
N ASP A 97 6.17 13.15 -17.00
CA ASP A 97 7.31 12.29 -16.64
C ASP A 97 7.10 11.45 -15.36
N SER A 98 5.89 11.45 -14.81
CA SER A 98 5.58 10.73 -13.56
C SER A 98 4.10 10.36 -13.44
N TYR A 99 3.82 9.29 -12.69
CA TYR A 99 2.45 8.87 -12.36
C TYR A 99 1.70 9.91 -11.53
N SER A 100 2.40 10.69 -10.68
CA SER A 100 1.79 11.80 -9.94
C SER A 100 1.20 12.84 -10.88
N LYS A 101 1.93 13.23 -11.94
CA LYS A 101 1.41 14.19 -12.93
C LYS A 101 0.24 13.62 -13.72
N VAL A 102 0.28 12.33 -14.08
CA VAL A 102 -0.86 11.65 -14.72
C VAL A 102 -2.09 11.70 -13.80
N GLN A 103 -1.89 11.42 -12.52
CA GLN A 103 -2.94 11.48 -11.51
C GLN A 103 -3.49 12.90 -11.33
N ASP A 104 -2.64 13.93 -11.29
CA ASP A 104 -3.08 15.33 -11.19
C ASP A 104 -3.93 15.75 -12.39
N ILE A 105 -3.59 15.28 -13.61
CA ILE A 105 -4.41 15.48 -14.82
C ILE A 105 -5.78 14.83 -14.63
N LEU A 106 -5.82 13.60 -14.12
CA LEU A 106 -7.07 12.90 -13.82
C LEU A 106 -7.90 13.63 -12.77
N TYR A 107 -7.32 14.41 -11.86
CA TYR A 107 -8.08 15.16 -10.84
C TYR A 107 -8.49 16.58 -11.28
N MET A 108 -8.14 17.03 -12.49
CA MET A 108 -8.49 18.39 -12.94
C MET A 108 -9.97 18.76 -12.76
N PRO A 109 -10.95 17.88 -13.03
CA PRO A 109 -12.37 18.22 -12.83
C PRO A 109 -12.76 18.46 -11.37
N ILE A 110 -12.04 17.90 -10.39
CA ILE A 110 -12.33 18.08 -8.96
C ILE A 110 -11.45 19.14 -8.29
N ASN A 111 -10.38 19.57 -8.96
CA ASN A 111 -9.50 20.63 -8.50
C ASN A 111 -10.14 22.03 -8.61
N THR A 112 -9.66 22.93 -7.76
CA THR A 112 -9.93 24.37 -7.90
C THR A 112 -9.24 24.94 -9.14
N LEU A 113 -9.73 26.08 -9.63
CA LEU A 113 -9.10 26.79 -10.76
C LEU A 113 -7.63 27.15 -10.48
N ALA A 114 -7.30 27.48 -9.24
CA ALA A 114 -5.92 27.81 -8.84
C ALA A 114 -5.01 26.58 -8.87
N GLN A 115 -5.50 25.42 -8.43
CA GLN A 115 -4.77 24.15 -8.54
C GLN A 115 -4.55 23.77 -10.01
N ASN A 116 -5.58 23.86 -10.86
CA ASN A 116 -5.45 23.57 -12.28
C ASN A 116 -4.48 24.52 -13.00
N ARG A 117 -4.42 25.80 -12.61
CA ARG A 117 -3.42 26.74 -13.12
C ARG A 117 -2.01 26.29 -12.77
N LYS A 118 -1.76 25.95 -11.50
CA LYS A 118 -0.44 25.47 -11.04
C LYS A 118 -0.03 24.16 -11.73
N LEU A 119 -0.97 23.23 -11.88
CA LEU A 119 -0.74 21.97 -12.59
C LEU A 119 -0.31 22.25 -14.03
N ILE A 120 -1.08 23.05 -14.77
CA ILE A 120 -0.75 23.38 -16.15
C ILE A 120 0.57 24.13 -16.26
N GLU A 121 0.89 25.05 -15.35
CA GLU A 121 2.23 25.67 -15.32
C GLU A 121 3.36 24.64 -15.12
N SER A 122 3.13 23.61 -14.30
CA SER A 122 4.13 22.56 -14.01
C SER A 122 4.33 21.53 -15.13
N LEU A 123 3.37 21.41 -16.05
CA LEU A 123 3.38 20.45 -17.14
C LEU A 123 4.10 20.96 -18.39
N PHE A 124 4.66 22.16 -18.38
CA PHE A 124 5.31 22.75 -19.55
C PHE A 124 6.69 23.32 -19.22
N SER A 125 7.61 23.26 -20.18
CA SER A 125 8.98 23.75 -20.03
C SER A 125 9.09 25.27 -19.85
N LYS A 126 8.04 26.03 -20.19
CA LYS A 126 7.93 27.48 -20.00
C LYS A 126 6.54 27.85 -19.49
N PRO A 127 6.39 28.98 -18.77
CA PRO A 127 5.10 29.44 -18.29
C PRO A 127 4.09 29.54 -19.44
N ILE A 128 2.92 28.93 -19.24
CA ILE A 128 1.84 28.90 -20.21
C ILE A 128 0.53 29.29 -19.54
N ILE A 129 -0.28 30.09 -20.22
CA ILE A 129 -1.61 30.44 -19.73
C ILE A 129 -2.51 29.19 -19.73
N LEU A 130 -3.37 29.10 -18.71
CA LEU A 130 -4.21 27.92 -18.45
C LEU A 130 -4.95 27.40 -19.70
N ASP A 131 -5.65 28.27 -20.43
CA ASP A 131 -6.47 27.87 -21.59
C ASP A 131 -5.61 27.26 -22.71
N LYS A 132 -4.52 27.94 -23.09
CA LYS A 132 -3.57 27.46 -24.10
C LYS A 132 -2.88 26.16 -23.66
N GLY A 133 -2.52 26.06 -22.39
CA GLY A 133 -1.88 24.87 -21.84
C GLY A 133 -2.81 23.66 -21.83
N LEU A 134 -4.10 23.85 -21.51
CA LEU A 134 -5.10 22.79 -21.57
C LEU A 134 -5.31 22.27 -23.01
N HIS A 135 -5.36 23.16 -23.99
CA HIS A 135 -5.45 22.77 -25.40
C HIS A 135 -4.22 21.97 -25.85
N LYS A 136 -3.01 22.48 -25.58
CA LYS A 136 -1.76 21.78 -25.91
C LYS A 136 -1.63 20.43 -25.22
N LEU A 137 -2.02 20.34 -23.94
CA LEU A 137 -1.97 19.09 -23.20
C LEU A 137 -2.93 18.06 -23.80
N LYS A 138 -4.16 18.47 -24.12
CA LYS A 138 -5.13 17.59 -24.78
C LYS A 138 -4.60 17.08 -26.12
N GLU A 139 -4.10 17.97 -26.97
CA GLU A 139 -3.49 17.61 -28.26
C GLU A 139 -2.32 16.64 -28.09
N TYR A 140 -1.46 16.87 -27.10
CA TYR A 140 -0.34 16.00 -26.77
C TYR A 140 -0.79 14.59 -26.36
N LEU A 141 -1.79 14.48 -25.47
CA LEU A 141 -2.34 13.19 -25.04
C LEU A 141 -2.95 12.44 -26.24
N GLU A 142 -3.74 13.13 -27.07
CA GLU A 142 -4.41 12.53 -28.24
C GLU A 142 -3.42 12.08 -29.32
N ALA A 143 -2.41 12.89 -29.63
CA ALA A 143 -1.38 12.57 -30.61
C ALA A 143 -0.53 11.36 -30.20
N ASN A 144 -0.40 11.11 -28.90
CA ASN A 144 0.41 10.01 -28.35
C ASN A 144 -0.44 8.83 -27.85
N ARG A 145 -1.76 8.82 -28.10
CA ARG A 145 -2.67 7.81 -27.58
C ARG A 145 -2.32 6.38 -27.98
N THR A 146 -1.76 6.19 -29.17
CA THR A 146 -1.38 4.88 -29.73
C THR A 146 0.13 4.65 -29.71
N ALA A 147 0.90 5.49 -29.02
CA ALA A 147 2.35 5.33 -28.91
C ALA A 147 2.70 4.07 -28.12
N SER A 148 3.83 3.43 -28.43
CA SER A 148 4.28 2.27 -27.66
C SER A 148 4.60 2.66 -26.20
N ALA A 149 4.57 1.70 -25.27
CA ALA A 149 4.91 1.95 -23.87
C ALA A 149 6.34 2.49 -23.69
N GLU A 150 7.25 2.11 -24.59
CA GLU A 150 8.63 2.59 -24.63
C GLU A 150 8.71 4.05 -25.11
N GLN A 151 7.77 4.48 -25.96
CA GLN A 151 7.71 5.84 -26.48
C GLN A 151 7.02 6.81 -25.52
N ASN A 152 5.93 6.37 -24.85
CA ASN A 152 5.19 7.24 -23.94
C ASN A 152 4.43 6.49 -22.83
N LYS A 153 5.19 5.92 -21.87
CA LYS A 153 4.64 5.18 -20.72
C LYS A 153 3.53 5.94 -19.98
N TYR A 154 3.69 7.24 -19.75
CA TYR A 154 2.76 8.03 -18.94
C TYR A 154 1.47 8.43 -19.67
N VAL A 155 1.53 8.66 -20.98
CA VAL A 155 0.30 8.82 -21.79
C VAL A 155 -0.48 7.50 -21.83
N ASN A 156 0.22 6.37 -21.98
CA ASN A 156 -0.43 5.06 -21.93
C ASN A 156 -1.05 4.78 -20.55
N ALA A 157 -0.36 5.13 -19.47
CA ALA A 157 -0.90 5.06 -18.12
C ALA A 157 -2.17 5.92 -17.98
N TYR A 158 -2.17 7.17 -18.48
CA TYR A 158 -3.35 8.05 -18.45
C TYR A 158 -4.59 7.37 -19.03
N TYR A 159 -4.49 6.80 -20.23
CA TYR A 159 -5.64 6.14 -20.88
C TYR A 159 -6.05 4.83 -20.20
N LYS A 160 -5.10 4.02 -19.72
CA LYS A 160 -5.40 2.81 -18.96
C LYS A 160 -6.09 3.10 -17.63
N ILE A 161 -5.68 4.16 -16.93
CA ILE A 161 -6.34 4.58 -15.69
C ILE A 161 -7.76 5.05 -15.99
N LEU A 162 -7.99 5.79 -17.09
CA LEU A 162 -9.34 6.17 -17.50
C LEU A 162 -10.22 4.93 -17.77
N GLU A 163 -9.68 3.93 -18.48
CA GLU A 163 -10.39 2.68 -18.74
C GLU A 163 -10.77 1.98 -17.42
N GLU A 164 -9.83 1.84 -16.49
CA GLU A 164 -10.09 1.26 -15.17
C GLU A 164 -11.10 2.07 -14.36
N ILE A 165 -11.00 3.40 -14.31
CA ILE A 165 -12.00 4.25 -13.63
C ILE A 165 -13.39 3.98 -14.19
N ASN A 166 -13.53 3.94 -15.51
CA ASN A 166 -14.81 3.73 -16.17
C ASN A 166 -15.38 2.32 -15.95
N ARG A 167 -14.50 1.31 -15.94
CA ARG A 167 -14.86 -0.06 -15.58
C ARG A 167 -15.39 -0.11 -14.14
N ILE A 168 -14.65 0.45 -13.19
CA ILE A 168 -15.04 0.47 -11.77
C ILE A 168 -16.37 1.21 -11.56
N MET A 169 -16.55 2.35 -12.22
CA MET A 169 -17.81 3.10 -12.18
C MET A 169 -18.99 2.27 -12.69
N THR A 170 -18.78 1.51 -13.76
CA THR A 170 -19.78 0.60 -14.31
C THR A 170 -20.08 -0.57 -13.37
N ASP A 171 -19.05 -1.18 -12.77
CA ASP A 171 -19.20 -2.28 -11.82
C ASP A 171 -20.01 -1.85 -10.59
N ILE A 172 -19.75 -0.65 -10.07
CA ILE A 172 -20.51 -0.09 -8.94
C ILE A 172 -21.97 0.14 -9.34
N TYR A 173 -22.22 0.69 -10.53
CA TYR A 173 -23.58 0.91 -11.03
C TYR A 173 -24.34 -0.42 -11.19
N MET A 174 -23.67 -1.44 -11.73
CA MET A 174 -24.25 -2.75 -12.03
C MET A 174 -24.22 -3.74 -10.86
N ASN A 175 -23.81 -3.31 -9.66
CA ASN A 175 -23.69 -4.16 -8.48
C ASN A 175 -24.97 -4.97 -8.20
N ASN A 176 -26.15 -4.35 -8.29
CA ASN A 176 -27.43 -5.04 -8.39
C ASN A 176 -28.52 -4.11 -8.96
N THR A 177 -29.70 -4.67 -9.26
CA THR A 177 -30.82 -3.94 -9.87
C THR A 177 -31.35 -2.80 -9.00
N VAL A 178 -31.39 -2.98 -7.67
CA VAL A 178 -31.83 -1.96 -6.71
C VAL A 178 -30.83 -0.82 -6.65
N THR A 179 -29.54 -1.14 -6.64
CA THR A 179 -28.45 -0.17 -6.71
C THR A 179 -28.57 0.68 -7.98
N ALA A 180 -28.69 0.05 -9.15
CA ALA A 180 -28.82 0.77 -10.42
C ALA A 180 -30.04 1.70 -10.44
N ASP A 181 -31.20 1.24 -9.94
CA ASP A 181 -32.43 2.06 -9.87
C ASP A 181 -32.24 3.29 -8.98
N ILE A 182 -31.67 3.10 -7.78
CA ILE A 182 -31.45 4.21 -6.84
C ILE A 182 -30.41 5.19 -7.39
N LEU A 183 -29.31 4.70 -7.96
CA LEU A 183 -28.28 5.55 -8.56
C LEU A 183 -28.83 6.39 -9.71
N THR A 184 -29.68 5.81 -10.54
CA THR A 184 -30.34 6.51 -11.65
C THR A 184 -31.35 7.53 -11.14
N ARG A 185 -32.32 7.10 -10.33
CA ARG A 185 -33.48 7.91 -9.95
C ARG A 185 -33.18 8.98 -8.91
N GLN A 186 -32.37 8.65 -7.90
CA GLN A 186 -32.09 9.58 -6.80
C GLN A 186 -30.85 10.46 -7.06
N TYR A 187 -29.86 9.94 -7.79
CA TYR A 187 -28.56 10.59 -7.93
C TYR A 187 -28.19 10.96 -9.37
N GLY A 188 -29.04 10.62 -10.35
CA GLY A 188 -28.84 11.00 -11.75
C GLY A 188 -27.61 10.37 -12.39
N TRP A 189 -27.12 9.24 -11.85
CA TRP A 189 -25.99 8.52 -12.45
C TRP A 189 -26.47 7.77 -13.69
N MET A 190 -25.85 8.04 -14.84
CA MET A 190 -26.15 7.34 -16.09
C MET A 190 -25.26 6.11 -16.24
N HIS A 191 -25.87 4.97 -16.59
CA HIS A 191 -25.13 3.77 -17.00
C HIS A 191 -24.15 4.10 -18.15
N GLY A 192 -22.93 3.58 -18.08
CA GLY A 192 -21.91 3.81 -19.11
C GLY A 192 -21.38 5.23 -19.17
N TYR A 193 -21.46 6.01 -18.07
CA TYR A 193 -20.81 7.30 -18.00
C TYR A 193 -19.30 7.15 -18.24
N ASN A 194 -18.83 7.63 -19.40
CA ASN A 194 -17.41 7.65 -19.74
C ASN A 194 -16.75 8.91 -19.16
N TYR A 195 -16.09 8.74 -18.03
CA TYR A 195 -15.22 9.72 -17.41
C TYR A 195 -14.03 10.05 -18.31
N ASP A 196 -13.84 11.34 -18.54
CA ASP A 196 -12.66 11.92 -19.17
C ASP A 196 -12.54 13.39 -18.68
N PRO A 197 -11.40 13.81 -18.10
CA PRO A 197 -11.14 15.19 -17.71
C PRO A 197 -11.42 16.21 -18.82
N PHE A 198 -11.15 15.85 -20.07
CA PHE A 198 -11.28 16.71 -21.24
C PHE A 198 -12.55 16.46 -22.05
N ARG A 199 -13.51 15.72 -21.48
CA ARG A 199 -14.80 15.43 -22.11
C ARG A 199 -15.48 16.71 -22.56
N MET A 200 -15.80 16.77 -23.85
CA MET A 200 -16.60 17.84 -24.43
C MET A 200 -18.03 17.34 -24.60
N ASP A 201 -19.00 18.00 -23.97
CA ASP A 201 -20.41 17.77 -24.31
C ASP A 201 -20.67 18.39 -25.70
N GLU A 202 -21.35 17.67 -26.60
CA GLU A 202 -21.60 18.08 -28.01
C GLU A 202 -22.50 19.33 -28.19
N VAL A 203 -22.69 20.15 -27.16
CA VAL A 203 -23.64 21.27 -27.23
C VAL A 203 -23.05 22.48 -27.96
N ALA A 204 -23.56 22.64 -29.19
CA ALA A 204 -23.55 23.79 -30.10
C ALA A 204 -22.25 24.07 -30.88
N SER A 205 -22.25 23.59 -32.12
CA SER A 205 -21.29 23.72 -33.23
C SER A 205 -20.87 25.14 -33.67
N THR A 206 -20.97 26.17 -32.81
CA THR A 206 -20.78 27.57 -33.21
C THR A 206 -19.83 28.42 -32.34
N MET A 207 -19.16 27.82 -31.35
CA MET A 207 -18.04 28.43 -30.60
C MET A 207 -16.96 27.37 -30.37
N ARG A 208 -15.67 27.74 -30.39
CA ARG A 208 -14.59 26.82 -29.98
C ARG A 208 -14.93 26.26 -28.59
N PRO A 209 -14.81 24.94 -28.36
CA PRO A 209 -15.14 24.35 -27.07
C PRO A 209 -14.29 24.99 -25.97
N ASN A 210 -14.93 25.61 -24.98
CA ASN A 210 -14.22 26.18 -23.84
C ASN A 210 -13.84 25.03 -22.88
N ILE A 211 -12.59 24.54 -22.99
CA ILE A 211 -12.09 23.40 -22.19
C ILE A 211 -12.31 23.65 -20.70
N ILE A 212 -12.09 24.88 -20.22
CA ILE A 212 -12.26 25.24 -18.80
C ILE A 212 -13.70 25.01 -18.34
N ASN A 213 -14.69 25.41 -19.14
CA ASN A 213 -16.10 25.17 -18.82
C ASN A 213 -16.44 23.68 -18.87
N SER A 214 -15.88 22.94 -19.81
CA SER A 214 -16.07 21.50 -19.92
C SER A 214 -15.52 20.76 -18.70
N ILE A 215 -14.29 21.08 -18.26
CA ILE A 215 -13.70 20.53 -17.02
C ILE A 215 -14.61 20.82 -15.82
N LYS A 216 -15.12 22.05 -15.70
CA LYS A 216 -16.07 22.42 -14.61
C LYS A 216 -17.37 21.62 -14.68
N ASN A 217 -17.93 21.42 -15.88
CA ASN A 217 -19.15 20.66 -16.06
C ASN A 217 -18.94 19.18 -15.72
N THR A 218 -17.82 18.59 -16.15
CA THR A 218 -17.41 17.23 -15.77
C THR A 218 -17.28 17.11 -14.25
N GLY A 219 -16.62 18.06 -13.60
CA GLY A 219 -16.49 18.10 -12.14
C GLY A 219 -17.85 18.15 -11.43
N LYS A 220 -18.75 19.01 -11.90
CA LYS A 220 -20.12 19.11 -11.36
C LYS A 220 -20.90 17.79 -11.51
N LYS A 221 -20.82 17.13 -12.66
CA LYS A 221 -21.48 15.82 -12.89
C LYS A 221 -20.93 14.77 -11.93
N ILE A 222 -19.60 14.66 -11.81
CA ILE A 222 -18.95 13.70 -10.91
C ILE A 222 -19.32 13.94 -9.45
N ASN A 223 -19.19 15.16 -8.96
CA ASN A 223 -19.54 15.47 -7.58
C ASN A 223 -21.02 15.18 -7.28
N ASN A 224 -21.92 15.43 -8.23
CA ASN A 224 -23.32 15.06 -8.07
C ASN A 224 -23.53 13.54 -7.97
N MET A 225 -22.84 12.76 -8.81
CA MET A 225 -22.91 11.28 -8.78
C MET A 225 -22.39 10.70 -7.46
N TRP A 226 -21.39 11.33 -6.84
CA TRP A 226 -20.76 10.86 -5.60
C TRP A 226 -21.30 11.52 -4.32
N LYS A 227 -22.33 12.36 -4.41
CA LYS A 227 -22.92 13.02 -3.24
C LYS A 227 -23.55 12.01 -2.28
N ASN A 228 -23.22 12.12 -0.98
CA ASN A 228 -23.76 11.31 0.13
C ASN A 228 -23.53 9.78 -0.03
N VAL A 229 -22.33 9.38 -0.47
CA VAL A 229 -21.95 7.96 -0.48
C VAL A 229 -21.67 7.49 0.94
N PHE A 230 -22.44 6.51 1.42
CA PHE A 230 -22.12 5.80 2.65
C PHE A 230 -21.04 4.73 2.32
N TYR A 231 -20.01 4.59 3.17
CA TYR A 231 -18.83 3.71 2.96
C TYR A 231 -18.59 2.63 4.06
N VAL A 232 -19.38 2.62 5.14
CA VAL A 232 -19.12 1.82 6.35
C VAL A 232 -20.22 0.78 6.67
N ASN A 233 -21.47 0.97 6.27
CA ASN A 233 -22.61 0.10 6.55
C ASN A 233 -22.78 -1.09 5.56
N PRO A 234 -23.28 -2.25 6.01
CA PRO A 234 -23.50 -3.43 5.15
C PRO A 234 -24.57 -3.24 4.05
N THR A 235 -25.43 -2.23 4.16
CA THR A 235 -26.56 -1.96 3.25
C THR A 235 -26.26 -0.87 2.22
N GLU A 236 -24.99 -0.58 1.95
CA GLU A 236 -24.60 0.58 1.14
C GLU A 236 -24.60 0.33 -0.36
N LEU A 237 -25.29 1.21 -1.07
CA LEU A 237 -25.56 1.12 -2.51
C LEU A 237 -24.33 1.33 -3.40
N ARG A 238 -23.19 1.81 -2.86
CA ARG A 238 -22.02 2.25 -3.65
C ARG A 238 -20.72 1.65 -3.14
N LYS A 239 -20.74 0.35 -2.88
CA LYS A 239 -19.57 -0.40 -2.43
C LYS A 239 -18.67 -0.73 -3.62
N LEU A 240 -17.36 -0.59 -3.45
CA LEU A 240 -16.39 -1.16 -4.38
C LEU A 240 -16.58 -2.69 -4.46
N PRO A 241 -16.41 -3.30 -5.65
CA PRO A 241 -16.28 -4.75 -5.77
C PRO A 241 -15.25 -5.31 -4.76
N ALA A 242 -15.49 -6.51 -4.24
CA ALA A 242 -14.71 -7.07 -3.13
C ALA A 242 -13.23 -7.26 -3.49
N GLU A 243 -12.95 -7.60 -4.74
CA GLU A 243 -11.63 -7.74 -5.36
C GLU A 243 -10.90 -6.41 -5.58
N LEU A 244 -11.61 -5.29 -5.48
CA LEU A 244 -11.07 -3.92 -5.55
C LEU A 244 -10.98 -3.25 -4.18
N SER A 245 -11.42 -3.92 -3.11
CA SER A 245 -11.20 -3.44 -1.75
C SER A 245 -9.70 -3.28 -1.49
N PRO A 246 -9.22 -2.13 -0.97
CA PRO A 246 -7.81 -1.92 -0.67
C PRO A 246 -7.21 -2.95 0.28
N HIS A 247 -8.00 -3.47 1.22
CA HIS A 247 -7.57 -4.58 2.07
C HIS A 247 -7.28 -5.85 1.27
N THR A 248 -8.14 -6.19 0.30
CA THR A 248 -7.96 -7.35 -0.58
C THR A 248 -6.75 -7.16 -1.50
N LEU A 249 -6.63 -5.98 -2.12
CA LEU A 249 -5.48 -5.65 -2.97
C LEU A 249 -4.17 -5.72 -2.19
N PHE A 250 -4.14 -5.18 -0.98
CA PHE A 250 -2.97 -5.23 -0.11
C PHE A 250 -2.65 -6.65 0.34
N ALA A 251 -3.65 -7.42 0.78
CA ALA A 251 -3.49 -8.82 1.16
C ALA A 251 -2.89 -9.65 0.01
N ASN A 252 -3.39 -9.48 -1.22
CA ASN A 252 -2.88 -10.18 -2.40
C ASN A 252 -1.40 -9.89 -2.69
N ILE A 253 -0.93 -8.69 -2.36
CA ILE A 253 0.46 -8.28 -2.53
C ILE A 253 1.39 -8.83 -1.45
N ILE A 254 0.91 -8.96 -0.20
CA ILE A 254 1.76 -9.47 0.87
C ILE A 254 1.71 -11.00 0.98
N MET A 255 0.69 -11.66 0.44
CA MET A 255 0.49 -13.11 0.54
C MET A 255 1.20 -13.86 -0.60
N TYR A 256 1.68 -15.06 -0.29
CA TYR A 256 2.27 -15.96 -1.28
C TYR A 256 1.20 -16.38 -2.28
N SER A 257 1.51 -16.26 -3.57
CA SER A 257 0.67 -16.75 -4.66
C SER A 257 1.54 -17.23 -5.83
N GLU A 258 0.92 -17.78 -6.87
CA GLU A 258 1.64 -18.21 -8.06
C GLU A 258 2.40 -17.08 -8.74
N HIS A 259 1.87 -15.85 -8.65
CA HIS A 259 2.45 -14.64 -9.22
C HIS A 259 3.28 -13.83 -8.22
N ASN A 260 3.28 -14.24 -6.96
CA ASN A 260 3.90 -13.53 -5.86
C ASN A 260 4.66 -14.51 -4.94
N ARG A 261 5.84 -14.97 -5.38
CA ARG A 261 6.59 -16.03 -4.67
C ARG A 261 7.76 -15.49 -3.85
N ASN A 262 8.27 -14.32 -4.21
CA ASN A 262 9.42 -13.67 -3.60
C ASN A 262 9.27 -12.13 -3.67
N SER A 263 10.25 -11.40 -3.15
CA SER A 263 10.22 -9.92 -3.14
C SER A 263 10.28 -9.27 -4.52
N GLU A 264 10.94 -9.89 -5.50
CA GLU A 264 11.01 -9.35 -6.87
C GLU A 264 9.66 -9.47 -7.57
N ASP A 265 8.97 -10.59 -7.35
CA ASP A 265 7.60 -10.77 -7.82
C ASP A 265 6.65 -9.73 -7.22
N ILE A 266 6.81 -9.38 -5.93
CA ILE A 266 6.04 -8.31 -5.30
C ILE A 266 6.23 -7.00 -6.07
N ILE A 267 7.49 -6.59 -6.29
CA ILE A 267 7.82 -5.34 -7.00
C ILE A 267 7.21 -5.34 -8.40
N ARG A 268 7.43 -6.40 -9.18
CA ARG A 268 6.87 -6.54 -10.52
C ARG A 268 5.33 -6.49 -10.52
N THR A 269 4.69 -7.07 -9.50
CA THR A 269 3.22 -7.10 -9.40
C THR A 269 2.68 -5.71 -9.08
N LEU A 270 3.35 -4.95 -8.21
CA LEU A 270 3.01 -3.55 -7.94
C LEU A 270 3.09 -2.70 -9.21
N ASP A 271 4.20 -2.80 -9.94
CA ASP A 271 4.42 -2.06 -11.19
C ASP A 271 3.36 -2.40 -12.24
N ASN A 272 3.00 -3.68 -12.37
CA ASN A 272 2.01 -4.14 -13.34
C ASN A 272 0.56 -3.73 -13.00
N ASN A 273 0.29 -3.31 -11.77
CA ASN A 273 -1.05 -2.96 -11.28
C ASN A 273 -1.20 -1.50 -10.86
N ILE A 274 -0.19 -0.66 -11.12
CA ILE A 274 -0.19 0.74 -10.67
C ILE A 274 -1.38 1.53 -11.23
N GLU A 275 -1.77 1.32 -12.49
CA GLU A 275 -2.93 1.99 -13.09
C GLU A 275 -4.23 1.61 -12.39
N LYS A 276 -4.37 0.33 -12.00
CA LYS A 276 -5.51 -0.17 -11.23
C LYS A 276 -5.56 0.46 -9.84
N TYR A 277 -4.43 0.57 -9.14
CA TYR A 277 -4.37 1.19 -7.81
C TYR A 277 -4.72 2.68 -7.85
N LEU A 278 -4.20 3.41 -8.85
CA LEU A 278 -4.52 4.81 -9.07
C LEU A 278 -6.02 5.02 -9.38
N ALA A 279 -6.63 4.13 -10.18
CA ALA A 279 -8.07 4.17 -10.46
C ALA A 279 -8.92 3.94 -9.20
N VAL A 280 -8.58 2.94 -8.37
CA VAL A 280 -9.30 2.71 -7.10
C VAL A 280 -9.11 3.90 -6.15
N GLN A 281 -7.92 4.48 -6.08
CA GLN A 281 -7.65 5.64 -5.24
C GLN A 281 -8.47 6.85 -5.67
N PHE A 282 -8.57 7.09 -6.99
CA PHE A 282 -9.43 8.13 -7.56
C PHE A 282 -10.87 8.00 -7.07
N ILE A 283 -11.46 6.80 -7.13
CA ILE A 283 -12.82 6.54 -6.65
C ILE A 283 -12.94 6.82 -5.14
N LEU A 284 -11.96 6.40 -4.32
CA LEU A 284 -11.98 6.66 -2.89
C LEU A 284 -11.85 8.14 -2.53
N VAL A 285 -11.05 8.90 -3.28
CA VAL A 285 -10.94 10.36 -3.13
C VAL A 285 -12.27 11.02 -3.44
N LEU A 286 -12.96 10.61 -4.51
CA LEU A 286 -14.30 11.11 -4.82
C LEU A 286 -15.30 10.83 -3.69
N ILE A 287 -15.26 9.62 -3.11
CA ILE A 287 -16.10 9.25 -1.96
C ILE A 287 -15.77 10.13 -0.74
N ARG A 288 -14.49 10.29 -0.42
CA ARG A 288 -14.02 11.11 0.71
C ARG A 288 -14.52 12.55 0.59
N ASP A 289 -14.32 13.17 -0.56
CA ASP A 289 -14.56 14.59 -0.77
C ASP A 289 -16.06 14.92 -0.92
N ASN A 290 -16.89 13.93 -1.28
CA ASN A 290 -18.35 14.10 -1.42
C ASN A 290 -19.16 13.51 -0.26
N ASN A 291 -18.50 12.99 0.78
CA ASN A 291 -19.12 12.58 2.03
C ASN A 291 -18.98 13.68 3.10
N LYS A 292 -20.07 14.02 3.80
CA LYS A 292 -20.07 15.04 4.86
C LYS A 292 -19.34 14.59 6.13
N GLN A 293 -19.20 13.28 6.34
CA GLN A 293 -18.45 12.67 7.41
C GLN A 293 -17.67 11.49 6.83
N PRO A 294 -16.59 11.75 6.07
CA PRO A 294 -15.76 10.67 5.57
C PRO A 294 -15.19 9.93 6.78
N GLY A 295 -15.71 8.75 7.07
CA GLY A 295 -15.24 7.97 8.22
C GLY A 295 -13.76 7.65 8.08
N ASP A 296 -13.06 7.46 9.20
CA ASP A 296 -11.64 7.07 9.26
C ASP A 296 -11.30 5.89 8.33
N ALA A 297 -12.28 5.03 8.04
CA ALA A 297 -12.16 3.91 7.11
C ALA A 297 -11.72 4.32 5.69
N VAL A 298 -12.25 5.42 5.12
CA VAL A 298 -11.89 5.85 3.76
C VAL A 298 -10.43 6.30 3.71
N ASN A 299 -10.00 7.10 4.69
CA ASN A 299 -8.62 7.60 4.77
C ASN A 299 -7.61 6.46 4.97
N LYS A 300 -7.93 5.46 5.82
CA LYS A 300 -7.12 4.25 5.98
C LYS A 300 -7.00 3.46 4.68
N ASN A 301 -8.07 3.37 3.91
CA ASN A 301 -8.09 2.69 2.63
C ASN A 301 -7.29 3.42 1.54
N ILE A 302 -7.33 4.76 1.54
CA ILE A 302 -6.43 5.57 0.70
C ILE A 302 -4.97 5.33 1.08
N PHE A 303 -4.65 5.28 2.38
CA PHE A 303 -3.29 4.99 2.86
C PHE A 303 -2.77 3.62 2.40
N LEU A 304 -3.61 2.58 2.43
CA LEU A 304 -3.23 1.26 1.88
C LEU A 304 -2.90 1.35 0.39
N LEU A 305 -3.66 2.12 -0.39
CA LEU A 305 -3.38 2.32 -1.81
C LEU A 305 -2.10 3.13 -2.03
N ASP A 306 -1.83 4.15 -1.21
CA ASP A 306 -0.56 4.89 -1.27
C ASP A 306 0.63 3.95 -1.08
N ALA A 307 0.55 3.02 -0.13
CA ALA A 307 1.58 2.01 0.07
C ALA A 307 1.74 1.07 -1.15
N LEU A 308 0.65 0.75 -1.86
CA LEU A 308 0.70 -0.03 -3.09
C LEU A 308 1.26 0.77 -4.29
N ILE A 309 0.89 2.04 -4.42
CA ILE A 309 1.32 2.91 -5.53
C ILE A 309 2.79 3.26 -5.42
N THR A 310 3.25 3.57 -4.21
CA THR A 310 4.65 3.97 -3.95
C THR A 310 5.57 2.77 -3.75
N GLY A 311 5.00 1.61 -3.38
CA GLY A 311 5.75 0.47 -2.85
C GLY A 311 6.35 0.72 -1.46
N GLU A 312 6.22 1.94 -0.92
CA GLU A 312 6.69 2.29 0.41
C GLU A 312 5.80 1.65 1.47
N ASN A 313 6.39 1.30 2.62
CA ASN A 313 5.68 0.65 3.75
C ASN A 313 5.18 -0.78 3.47
N ILE A 314 5.54 -1.40 2.35
CA ILE A 314 5.44 -2.85 2.17
C ILE A 314 6.66 -3.49 2.84
N PRO A 315 6.47 -4.41 3.81
CA PRO A 315 7.55 -4.98 4.63
C PRO A 315 8.36 -6.03 3.85
N LEU A 316 9.02 -5.64 2.77
CA LEU A 316 9.92 -6.54 2.05
C LEU A 316 11.04 -6.99 2.99
N SER A 317 11.13 -8.30 3.18
CA SER A 317 12.06 -8.95 4.12
C SER A 317 13.51 -8.92 3.60
N TYR A 318 14.05 -7.72 3.37
CA TYR A 318 15.48 -7.45 3.21
C TYR A 318 15.80 -6.01 3.62
N LYS A 319 15.64 -5.70 4.91
CA LYS A 319 16.31 -4.56 5.55
C LYS A 319 16.79 -4.91 6.96
N ASP A 320 17.48 -6.03 7.10
CA ASP A 320 18.44 -6.24 8.18
C ASP A 320 19.64 -7.00 7.63
N GLY A 321 20.68 -6.24 7.22
CA GLY A 321 21.95 -6.79 6.78
C GLY A 321 22.90 -5.80 6.12
N SER A 322 22.42 -4.93 5.23
CA SER A 322 23.27 -3.91 4.61
C SER A 322 22.47 -2.85 3.86
N ILE A 323 23.02 -1.64 3.83
CA ILE A 323 22.62 -0.46 3.05
C ILE A 323 21.55 0.42 3.73
N SER A 324 22.06 1.21 4.67
CA SER A 324 21.75 2.65 4.69
C SER A 324 21.94 3.23 3.29
N VAL A 325 20.86 3.59 2.58
CA VAL A 325 20.93 4.69 1.61
C VAL A 325 20.50 5.95 2.35
N SER A 326 21.31 6.35 3.32
CA SER A 326 21.54 7.77 3.49
C SER A 326 22.22 8.25 2.21
N LYS A 327 21.65 9.30 1.59
CA LYS A 327 22.32 10.27 0.71
C LYS A 327 23.75 9.88 0.30
N SER A 328 23.99 9.68 -1.00
CA SER A 328 25.33 9.93 -1.54
C SER A 328 25.78 11.33 -1.12
N PRO A 329 27.00 11.44 -0.58
CA PRO A 329 28.12 11.84 -1.42
C PRO A 329 29.34 10.91 -1.30
N ASN A 330 30.02 10.78 -2.43
CA ASN A 330 31.29 10.11 -2.65
C ASN A 330 32.35 10.42 -1.57
N TRP A 331 33.16 9.43 -1.19
CA TRP A 331 34.58 9.46 -1.52
C TRP A 331 35.28 8.11 -1.34
N SER A 332 36.23 7.92 -2.24
CA SER A 332 37.21 6.87 -2.41
C SER A 332 38.02 6.52 -1.16
N GLY A 333 38.30 5.23 -1.00
CA GLY A 333 39.39 4.74 -0.15
C GLY A 333 39.22 3.28 0.24
N THR A 334 39.74 2.35 -0.56
CA THR A 334 40.28 1.11 0.02
C THR A 334 41.37 1.53 1.02
N PRO A 335 41.42 0.94 2.23
CA PRO A 335 42.27 -0.26 2.35
C PRO A 335 41.92 -1.27 3.46
N ARG A 336 42.42 -2.49 3.23
CA ARG A 336 43.10 -3.41 4.16
C ARG A 336 42.29 -4.23 5.17
N SER A 337 42.28 -5.52 4.86
CA SER A 337 42.53 -6.65 5.76
C SER A 337 43.44 -6.35 6.97
N SER A 338 42.98 -6.75 8.16
CA SER A 338 43.75 -7.32 9.29
C SER A 338 42.75 -7.59 10.44
N SER A 339 42.42 -8.86 10.71
CA SER A 339 43.06 -9.76 11.68
C SER A 339 42.54 -9.61 13.12
N SER A 340 42.07 -10.76 13.63
CA SER A 340 42.07 -11.18 15.05
C SER A 340 41.34 -10.31 16.08
N GLY A 341 40.06 -10.60 16.25
CA GLY A 341 39.29 -10.29 17.45
C GLY A 341 38.87 -11.57 18.19
N HIS A 342 39.81 -12.45 18.53
CA HIS A 342 39.56 -13.54 19.48
C HIS A 342 39.75 -13.01 20.90
N SER A 343 38.70 -12.48 21.52
CA SER A 343 38.74 -12.12 22.94
C SER A 343 38.53 -13.37 23.81
N HIS A 344 39.65 -13.89 24.32
CA HIS A 344 39.86 -14.34 25.70
C HIS A 344 38.62 -14.70 26.54
N TYR A 345 38.08 -15.91 26.39
CA TYR A 345 37.36 -16.65 27.46
C TYR A 345 37.50 -18.16 27.23
N GLN A 346 38.72 -18.68 27.41
CA GLN A 346 38.95 -20.11 27.57
C GLN A 346 39.56 -20.31 28.96
N SER A 347 38.75 -20.73 29.93
CA SER A 347 39.23 -21.11 31.26
C SER A 347 40.28 -22.23 31.14
N LYS A 348 41.27 -22.29 32.05
CA LYS A 348 42.30 -23.36 32.07
C LYS A 348 41.69 -24.78 31.98
N ALA A 349 40.51 -24.99 32.54
CA ALA A 349 39.74 -26.24 32.48
C ALA A 349 39.27 -26.64 31.06
N ASN A 350 39.05 -25.66 30.17
CA ASN A 350 38.64 -25.92 28.79
C ASN A 350 39.84 -26.38 27.94
N ILE A 351 41.02 -25.81 28.14
CA ILE A 351 42.27 -26.22 27.45
C ILE A 351 42.63 -27.68 27.77
N GLU A 352 42.37 -28.12 29.01
CA GLU A 352 42.67 -29.47 29.50
C GLU A 352 41.73 -30.53 28.90
N ARG A 353 40.44 -30.21 28.68
CA ARG A 353 39.50 -31.08 27.95
C ARG A 353 39.83 -31.23 26.47
N TYR A 354 40.46 -30.25 25.83
CA TYR A 354 40.80 -30.34 24.40
C TYR A 354 41.98 -31.28 24.12
N ARG A 355 42.74 -31.69 25.16
CA ARG A 355 43.86 -32.64 25.08
C ARG A 355 43.48 -34.08 25.40
N LYS A 356 42.27 -34.33 25.91
CA LYS A 356 41.81 -35.66 26.32
C LYS A 356 41.37 -36.52 25.13
N THR A 357 41.62 -37.82 25.22
CA THR A 357 41.08 -38.80 24.25
C THR A 357 39.56 -38.95 24.42
N LYS A 358 38.89 -39.56 23.43
CA LYS A 358 37.44 -39.80 23.50
C LYS A 358 37.10 -40.64 24.74
N GLU A 359 37.92 -41.66 24.99
CA GLU A 359 37.79 -42.62 26.08
C GLU A 359 37.95 -41.92 27.45
N GLU A 360 38.92 -41.03 27.59
CA GLU A 360 39.13 -40.23 28.81
C GLU A 360 37.94 -39.30 29.09
N MET A 361 37.37 -38.67 28.05
CA MET A 361 36.18 -37.82 28.21
C MET A 361 34.96 -38.63 28.67
N ILE A 362 34.75 -39.82 28.11
CA ILE A 362 33.66 -40.71 28.49
C ILE A 362 33.86 -41.19 29.93
N ALA A 363 35.06 -41.63 30.29
CA ALA A 363 35.39 -42.08 31.63
C ALA A 363 35.15 -40.98 32.67
N ASP A 364 35.52 -39.73 32.37
CA ASP A 364 35.27 -38.58 33.25
C ASP A 364 33.78 -38.26 33.39
N ILE A 365 33.00 -38.39 32.32
CA ILE A 365 31.55 -38.19 32.36
C ILE A 365 30.92 -39.25 33.26
N LEU A 366 31.22 -40.52 33.03
CA LEU A 366 30.64 -41.65 33.78
C LEU A 366 31.11 -41.71 35.25
N ARG A 367 32.34 -41.28 35.54
CA ARG A 367 32.87 -41.25 36.93
C ARG A 367 32.16 -40.21 37.79
N ASN A 368 31.80 -39.08 37.19
CA ASN A 368 31.30 -37.92 37.93
C ASN A 368 29.78 -37.73 37.86
N ASN A 369 29.07 -38.57 37.11
CA ASN A 369 27.63 -38.44 36.85
C ASN A 369 26.95 -39.79 36.87
N MET A 370 25.64 -39.79 37.14
CA MET A 370 24.86 -41.01 37.35
C MET A 370 24.20 -41.56 36.09
N ASN A 371 24.20 -40.80 34.99
CA ASN A 371 23.56 -41.19 33.74
C ASN A 371 24.58 -41.56 32.66
N ASP A 372 24.25 -42.58 31.89
CA ASP A 372 24.99 -43.14 30.76
C ASP A 372 24.53 -42.61 29.39
N THR A 373 23.39 -41.93 29.36
CA THR A 373 22.72 -41.37 28.18
C THR A 373 22.42 -39.88 28.34
N ASP A 374 22.30 -39.16 27.22
CA ASP A 374 21.75 -37.79 27.16
C ASP A 374 20.20 -37.80 27.12
N ILE A 375 19.59 -36.63 27.27
CA ILE A 375 18.13 -36.43 27.19
C ILE A 375 17.59 -36.91 25.83
N SER A 376 18.39 -36.88 24.76
CA SER A 376 18.00 -37.39 23.45
C SER A 376 17.91 -38.92 23.35
N GLY A 377 18.41 -39.66 24.35
CA GLY A 377 18.57 -41.12 24.31
C GLY A 377 19.90 -41.60 23.72
N ASP A 378 20.76 -40.68 23.25
CA ASP A 378 22.11 -41.00 22.77
C ASP A 378 23.01 -41.44 23.95
N GLU A 379 23.67 -42.59 23.85
CA GLU A 379 24.68 -43.01 24.81
C GLU A 379 25.97 -42.18 24.68
N TRP A 380 26.66 -41.89 25.80
CA TRP A 380 27.91 -41.12 25.77
C TRP A 380 29.00 -41.78 24.93
N LYS A 381 29.04 -43.11 24.89
CA LYS A 381 30.04 -43.88 24.13
C LYS A 381 29.91 -43.66 22.62
N ASP A 382 28.70 -43.44 22.14
CA ASP A 382 28.36 -43.31 20.72
C ASP A 382 28.43 -41.85 20.24
N MET A 383 28.51 -40.88 21.17
CA MET A 383 28.63 -39.48 20.81
C MET A 383 29.98 -39.12 20.17
N PRO A 384 30.00 -38.24 19.16
CA PRO A 384 31.25 -37.72 18.60
C PRO A 384 31.97 -36.80 19.61
N VAL A 385 33.30 -36.76 19.52
CA VAL A 385 34.17 -35.92 20.39
C VAL A 385 33.71 -34.46 20.44
N ALA A 386 33.23 -33.92 19.32
CA ALA A 386 32.71 -32.55 19.25
C ALA A 386 31.48 -32.30 20.16
N LYS A 387 30.62 -33.31 20.36
CA LYS A 387 29.49 -33.24 21.33
C LYS A 387 30.01 -33.46 22.75
N LEU A 388 30.90 -34.44 22.97
CA LEU A 388 31.45 -34.75 24.30
C LEU A 388 32.17 -33.56 24.95
N LYS A 389 32.89 -32.76 24.16
CA LYS A 389 33.51 -31.50 24.62
C LYS A 389 32.51 -30.49 25.20
N LYS A 390 31.23 -30.62 24.88
CA LYS A 390 30.13 -29.71 25.22
C LYS A 390 29.16 -30.31 26.25
N VAL A 391 29.59 -31.35 26.95
CA VAL A 391 28.83 -31.96 28.04
C VAL A 391 29.09 -31.19 29.33
N ILE A 392 28.02 -30.74 29.99
CA ILE A 392 28.06 -30.11 31.31
C ILE A 392 27.52 -31.06 32.38
N SER A 393 27.99 -30.92 33.61
CA SER A 393 27.52 -31.70 34.76
C SER A 393 26.77 -30.76 35.70
N ILE A 394 25.50 -31.06 35.96
CA ILE A 394 24.65 -30.25 36.82
C ILE A 394 24.33 -31.05 38.09
N PRO A 395 24.64 -30.52 39.30
CA PRO A 395 24.27 -31.15 40.55
C PRO A 395 22.77 -30.96 40.86
N SER A 396 22.21 -31.87 41.64
CA SER A 396 20.85 -31.79 42.19
C SER A 396 20.87 -32.30 43.62
N VAL A 397 20.35 -31.53 44.57
CA VAL A 397 20.25 -31.96 45.98
C VAL A 397 18.88 -32.57 46.21
N ILE A 398 18.84 -33.84 46.58
CA ILE A 398 17.59 -34.57 46.90
C ILE A 398 17.79 -35.21 48.27
N ASN A 399 16.89 -34.90 49.21
CA ASN A 399 16.94 -35.42 50.59
C ASN A 399 18.32 -35.26 51.27
N GLY A 400 18.97 -34.10 51.08
CA GLY A 400 20.29 -33.78 51.66
C GLY A 400 21.48 -34.46 50.97
N ARG A 401 21.28 -35.26 49.92
CA ARG A 401 22.34 -35.88 49.13
C ARG A 401 22.49 -35.17 47.78
N THR A 402 23.74 -34.99 47.34
CA THR A 402 24.05 -34.39 46.04
C THR A 402 24.20 -35.46 44.98
N TYR A 403 23.41 -35.35 43.92
CA TYR A 403 23.43 -36.22 42.75
C TYR A 403 23.88 -35.39 41.54
N ARG A 404 24.69 -35.95 40.63
CA ARG A 404 25.18 -35.23 39.45
C ARG A 404 24.75 -35.92 38.17
N HIS A 405 24.23 -35.14 37.23
CA HIS A 405 23.83 -35.63 35.91
C HIS A 405 24.53 -34.85 34.81
N ALA A 406 25.00 -35.58 33.80
CA ALA A 406 25.64 -35.04 32.62
C ALA A 406 24.60 -34.73 31.55
N PHE A 407 24.81 -33.63 30.81
CA PHE A 407 23.93 -33.20 29.73
C PHE A 407 24.72 -32.66 28.56
N TYR A 408 24.34 -33.03 27.34
CA TYR A 408 24.78 -32.27 26.18
C TYR A 408 24.06 -30.92 26.18
N VAL A 409 24.83 -29.84 26.32
CA VAL A 409 24.29 -28.48 26.60
C VAL A 409 23.27 -28.01 25.56
N LYS A 410 23.41 -28.38 24.28
CA LYS A 410 22.46 -27.98 23.22
C LYS A 410 21.11 -28.67 23.40
N THR A 411 21.09 -29.96 23.71
CA THR A 411 19.85 -30.71 23.97
C THR A 411 19.17 -30.16 25.22
N LEU A 412 19.92 -29.92 26.29
CA LEU A 412 19.39 -29.37 27.53
C LEU A 412 18.82 -27.95 27.34
N TYR A 413 19.49 -27.08 26.57
CA TYR A 413 18.96 -25.76 26.23
C TYR A 413 17.68 -25.84 25.38
N GLN A 414 17.59 -26.77 24.43
CA GLN A 414 16.38 -27.01 23.67
C GLN A 414 15.23 -27.48 24.56
N TYR A 415 15.51 -28.41 25.47
CA TYR A 415 14.57 -28.88 26.47
C TYR A 415 14.09 -27.73 27.36
N TRP A 416 15.00 -26.88 27.87
CA TRP A 416 14.66 -25.67 28.62
C TRP A 416 13.75 -24.73 27.83
N ARG A 417 14.10 -24.44 26.57
CA ARG A 417 13.29 -23.62 25.68
C ARG A 417 11.90 -24.19 25.46
N ASN A 418 11.77 -25.51 25.35
CA ASN A 418 10.48 -26.18 25.19
C ASN A 418 9.64 -26.08 26.49
N CYS A 419 10.24 -26.27 27.66
CA CYS A 419 9.57 -26.07 28.95
C CYS A 419 9.07 -24.61 29.12
N VAL A 420 9.89 -23.61 28.77
CA VAL A 420 9.46 -22.19 28.80
C VAL A 420 8.28 -21.95 27.86
N LYS A 421 8.29 -22.54 26.67
CA LYS A 421 7.19 -22.42 25.70
C LYS A 421 5.89 -23.09 26.17
N SER A 422 5.98 -24.26 26.82
CA SER A 422 4.81 -25.04 27.24
C SER A 422 4.29 -24.67 28.65
N GLY A 423 5.12 -24.03 29.48
CA GLY A 423 4.84 -23.72 30.89
C GLY A 423 3.65 -22.78 31.13
N GLN A 424 3.16 -22.07 30.12
CA GLN A 424 2.01 -21.17 30.25
C GLN A 424 0.65 -21.90 30.21
N TYR A 425 0.59 -23.10 29.64
CA TYR A 425 -0.67 -23.82 29.41
C TYR A 425 -0.76 -25.15 30.17
N GLN A 426 0.36 -25.89 30.27
CA GLN A 426 0.41 -27.19 30.93
C GLN A 426 1.27 -27.19 32.21
N ARG A 427 1.74 -26.01 32.66
CA ARG A 427 2.70 -25.85 33.77
C ARG A 427 3.80 -26.93 33.74
N ILE A 428 4.46 -27.12 32.60
CA ILE A 428 5.59 -28.04 32.51
C ILE A 428 6.79 -27.40 33.21
N PRO A 429 7.21 -27.88 34.40
CA PRO A 429 8.34 -27.29 35.09
C PRO A 429 9.63 -27.70 34.38
N PHE A 430 10.60 -26.79 34.33
CA PHE A 430 11.94 -27.14 33.85
C PHE A 430 12.68 -27.89 34.96
N VAL A 431 12.58 -29.21 34.93
CA VAL A 431 13.14 -30.14 35.91
C VAL A 431 14.14 -31.08 35.24
N ASN A 432 15.10 -31.60 35.99
CA ASN A 432 16.00 -32.61 35.52
C ASN A 432 15.21 -33.89 35.16
N PRO A 433 15.34 -34.42 33.92
CA PRO A 433 14.51 -35.53 33.46
C PRO A 433 14.80 -36.86 34.18
N TYR A 434 15.99 -37.03 34.75
CA TYR A 434 16.42 -38.26 35.41
C TYR A 434 15.94 -38.38 36.86
N ASN A 435 15.82 -37.25 37.56
CA ASN A 435 15.51 -37.25 39.00
C ASN A 435 14.35 -36.32 39.39
N ARG A 436 13.76 -35.61 38.42
CA ARG A 436 12.64 -34.66 38.57
C ARG A 436 12.91 -33.46 39.48
N ALA A 437 14.14 -33.24 39.92
CA ALA A 437 14.51 -32.07 40.71
C ALA A 437 14.45 -30.79 39.83
N PRO A 438 13.97 -29.65 40.35
CA PRO A 438 13.94 -28.41 39.59
C PRO A 438 15.35 -27.89 39.32
N PHE A 439 15.58 -27.38 38.11
CA PHE A 439 16.79 -26.62 37.81
C PHE A 439 16.71 -25.23 38.46
N THR A 440 17.75 -24.87 39.21
CA THR A 440 17.88 -23.57 39.87
C THR A 440 18.21 -22.45 38.87
N GLU A 441 18.19 -21.19 39.32
CA GLU A 441 18.65 -20.07 38.48
C GLU A 441 20.15 -20.16 38.18
N GLU A 442 20.96 -20.67 39.11
CA GLU A 442 22.39 -20.89 38.89
C GLU A 442 22.65 -21.97 37.83
N ASP A 443 21.83 -23.04 37.83
CA ASP A 443 21.90 -24.07 36.78
C ASP A 443 21.55 -23.47 35.41
N LYS A 444 20.53 -22.60 35.35
CA LYS A 444 20.12 -21.90 34.12
C LYS A 444 21.22 -20.97 33.61
N GLU A 445 21.91 -20.25 34.49
CA GLU A 445 23.07 -19.44 34.12
C GLU A 445 24.24 -20.30 33.63
N THR A 446 24.48 -21.45 34.27
CA THR A 446 25.49 -22.42 33.81
C THR A 446 25.20 -22.94 32.40
N ILE A 447 23.93 -23.28 32.11
CA ILE A 447 23.48 -23.67 30.77
C ILE A 447 23.68 -22.52 29.78
N MET A 448 23.30 -21.30 30.17
CA MET A 448 23.39 -20.12 29.29
C MET A 448 24.83 -19.76 28.95
N ASN A 449 25.73 -19.75 29.95
CA ASN A 449 27.16 -19.47 29.74
C ASN A 449 27.81 -20.50 28.81
N ALA A 450 27.48 -21.79 28.97
CA ALA A 450 27.96 -22.84 28.09
C ALA A 450 27.38 -22.75 26.66
N MET A 451 26.17 -22.19 26.49
CA MET A 451 25.61 -21.92 25.17
C MET A 451 26.21 -20.67 24.52
N LEU A 452 26.41 -19.59 25.28
CA LEU A 452 27.01 -18.33 24.80
C LEU A 452 28.43 -18.52 24.29
N SER A 453 29.21 -19.42 24.90
CA SER A 453 30.55 -19.75 24.41
C SER A 453 30.55 -20.38 23.02
N MET A 454 29.43 -20.98 22.60
CA MET A 454 29.26 -21.54 21.25
C MET A 454 28.49 -20.60 20.31
N TYR A 455 27.58 -19.81 20.86
CA TYR A 455 26.65 -18.95 20.14
C TYR A 455 26.57 -17.58 20.83
N PRO A 456 27.51 -16.65 20.57
CA PRO A 456 27.67 -15.41 21.34
C PRO A 456 26.47 -14.45 21.32
N ARG A 457 25.55 -14.61 20.35
CA ARG A 457 24.33 -13.80 20.22
C ARG A 457 23.07 -14.51 20.72
N LEU A 458 23.22 -15.71 21.30
CA LEU A 458 22.08 -16.44 21.81
C LEU A 458 21.51 -15.70 23.03
N GLN A 459 20.18 -15.63 23.13
CA GLN A 459 19.49 -15.03 24.26
C GLN A 459 18.87 -16.11 25.12
N ARG A 460 18.64 -15.81 26.40
CA ARG A 460 17.93 -16.70 27.32
C ARG A 460 16.56 -17.09 26.71
N PRO A 461 16.09 -18.34 26.87
CA PRO A 461 14.78 -18.72 26.34
C PRO A 461 13.69 -17.84 26.94
N THR A 462 13.05 -17.05 26.10
CA THR A 462 11.86 -16.25 26.43
C THR A 462 10.64 -16.88 25.78
N TYR A 463 9.45 -16.46 26.24
CA TYR A 463 8.20 -16.78 25.55
C TYR A 463 8.29 -16.32 24.09
N GLY A 464 7.91 -17.20 23.17
CA GLY A 464 7.76 -16.81 21.78
C GLY A 464 6.59 -15.84 21.66
N GLU A 465 6.86 -14.59 21.27
CA GLU A 465 5.81 -13.59 21.01
C GLU A 465 5.13 -13.81 19.63
N GLY A 466 5.50 -14.88 18.92
CA GLY A 466 5.09 -15.07 17.53
C GLY A 466 5.59 -13.95 16.63
N ARG A 467 4.87 -13.72 15.54
CA ARG A 467 5.11 -12.62 14.61
C ARG A 467 4.38 -11.37 15.08
N ARG A 468 5.12 -10.26 15.22
CA ARG A 468 4.57 -8.97 15.72
C ARG A 468 3.74 -8.21 14.70
N ASP A 469 3.81 -8.61 13.45
CA ASP A 469 3.12 -8.02 12.32
C ASP A 469 1.86 -8.83 11.91
N ILE A 470 1.54 -9.90 12.63
CA ILE A 470 0.31 -10.68 12.48
C ILE A 470 -0.47 -10.65 13.79
N SER A 471 -1.72 -10.22 13.71
CA SER A 471 -2.70 -10.38 14.78
C SER A 471 -3.44 -11.71 14.61
N TYR A 472 -3.59 -12.42 15.72
CA TYR A 472 -4.46 -13.58 15.85
C TYR A 472 -5.46 -13.29 16.96
N HIS A 473 -6.75 -13.42 16.66
CA HIS A 473 -7.81 -13.31 17.66
C HIS A 473 -9.02 -14.14 17.25
N ILE A 474 -9.90 -14.32 18.23
CA ILE A 474 -11.12 -15.09 18.11
C ILE A 474 -12.28 -14.12 18.22
N VAL A 475 -13.21 -14.16 17.27
CA VAL A 475 -14.43 -13.35 17.27
C VAL A 475 -15.62 -14.26 17.55
N GLN A 476 -16.39 -13.92 18.57
CA GLN A 476 -17.66 -14.59 18.86
C GLN A 476 -18.73 -13.99 17.94
N GLU A 477 -19.34 -14.82 17.09
CA GLU A 477 -20.47 -14.47 16.24
C GLU A 477 -21.71 -15.25 16.70
N TYR A 478 -22.89 -14.97 16.15
CA TYR A 478 -24.15 -15.52 16.64
C TYR A 478 -24.16 -17.06 16.74
N GLN A 479 -23.75 -17.76 15.68
CA GLN A 479 -23.73 -19.24 15.62
C GLN A 479 -22.33 -19.84 15.47
N TYR A 480 -21.30 -18.99 15.45
CA TYR A 480 -19.94 -19.39 15.10
C TYR A 480 -18.91 -18.68 15.96
N ILE A 481 -17.79 -19.36 16.15
CA ILE A 481 -16.50 -18.78 16.53
C ILE A 481 -15.72 -18.53 15.24
N ALA A 482 -15.30 -17.30 14.98
CA ALA A 482 -14.41 -17.00 13.87
C ALA A 482 -12.96 -16.90 14.35
N ILE A 483 -12.11 -17.73 13.74
CA ILE A 483 -10.66 -17.70 13.89
C ILE A 483 -10.13 -16.72 12.84
N VAL A 484 -9.52 -15.62 13.28
CA VAL A 484 -9.13 -14.52 12.39
C VAL A 484 -7.64 -14.24 12.49
N PHE A 485 -6.98 -14.21 11.33
CA PHE A 485 -5.61 -13.74 11.16
C PHE A 485 -5.59 -12.47 10.33
N GLN A 486 -4.92 -11.43 10.83
CA GLN A 486 -4.81 -10.15 10.16
C GLN A 486 -3.36 -9.67 10.14
N TYR A 487 -2.93 -9.04 9.05
CA TYR A 487 -1.68 -8.31 8.99
C TYR A 487 -1.84 -6.93 9.63
N ILE A 488 -0.86 -6.52 10.43
CA ILE A 488 -0.83 -5.23 11.11
C ILE A 488 -0.02 -4.24 10.26
N ALA A 489 -0.72 -3.51 9.38
CA ALA A 489 -0.13 -2.41 8.62
C ALA A 489 0.03 -1.19 9.54
N LYS A 490 1.28 -0.87 9.88
CA LYS A 490 1.62 0.26 10.75
C LYS A 490 1.59 1.57 9.98
N ILE A 491 0.88 2.55 10.53
CA ILE A 491 0.93 3.94 10.07
C ILE A 491 1.72 4.75 11.10
N PRO A 492 2.82 5.43 10.72
CA PRO A 492 3.54 6.31 11.64
C PRO A 492 2.61 7.37 12.26
N GLY A 493 2.54 7.40 13.59
CA GLY A 493 1.75 8.41 14.32
C GLY A 493 0.23 8.20 14.30
N GLN A 494 -0.28 7.06 13.81
CA GLN A 494 -1.72 6.77 13.78
C GLN A 494 -2.04 5.32 14.20
N ALA A 495 -3.33 5.03 14.37
CA ALA A 495 -3.80 3.68 14.65
C ALA A 495 -3.46 2.73 13.48
N ASN A 496 -3.00 1.51 13.82
CA ASN A 496 -2.68 0.49 12.84
C ASN A 496 -3.92 0.09 12.02
N ILE A 497 -3.68 -0.31 10.76
CA ILE A 497 -4.68 -0.92 9.90
C ILE A 497 -4.56 -2.44 10.01
N LEU A 498 -5.68 -3.12 10.24
CA LEU A 498 -5.73 -4.57 10.32
C LEU A 498 -6.24 -5.13 8.99
N VAL A 499 -5.32 -5.68 8.19
CA VAL A 499 -5.62 -6.26 6.88
C VAL A 499 -6.01 -7.73 7.05
N PRO A 500 -7.27 -8.12 6.77
CA PRO A 500 -7.69 -9.51 6.89
C PRO A 500 -6.89 -10.41 5.94
N LEU A 501 -6.38 -11.54 6.47
CA LEU A 501 -5.64 -12.53 5.67
C LEU A 501 -6.40 -13.84 5.58
N ILE A 502 -6.71 -14.43 6.73
CA ILE A 502 -7.38 -15.71 6.86
C ILE A 502 -8.53 -15.57 7.84
N ARG A 503 -9.68 -16.14 7.48
CA ARG A 503 -10.83 -16.23 8.38
C ARG A 503 -11.51 -17.58 8.25
N ILE A 504 -11.68 -18.29 9.35
CA ILE A 504 -12.29 -19.62 9.39
C ILE A 504 -13.41 -19.59 10.42
N LYS A 505 -14.61 -20.08 10.07
CA LYS A 505 -15.74 -20.13 11.01
C LYS A 505 -15.96 -21.53 11.54
N VAL A 506 -16.07 -21.65 12.85
CA VAL A 506 -16.36 -22.90 13.58
C VAL A 506 -17.72 -22.76 14.28
N PRO A 507 -18.75 -23.52 13.89
CA PRO A 507 -20.02 -23.57 14.60
C PRO A 507 -19.88 -23.90 16.09
N TYR A 508 -20.69 -23.27 16.96
CA TYR A 508 -20.74 -23.67 18.38
C TYR A 508 -21.30 -25.08 18.60
N GLY A 509 -22.09 -25.58 17.65
CA GLY A 509 -22.80 -26.85 17.76
C GLY A 509 -21.90 -28.07 18.02
N PHE A 510 -20.61 -27.99 17.71
CA PHE A 510 -19.65 -29.06 18.01
C PHE A 510 -19.24 -29.13 19.48
N ALA A 511 -19.46 -28.10 20.30
CA ALA A 511 -19.12 -28.15 21.72
C ALA A 511 -19.99 -29.15 22.52
N ASN A 512 -21.13 -29.59 21.95
CA ASN A 512 -22.16 -30.39 22.63
C ASN A 512 -22.28 -31.82 22.08
N GLN A 513 -21.34 -32.30 21.26
CA GLN A 513 -21.36 -33.65 20.70
C GLN A 513 -20.38 -34.55 21.45
N ASP A 514 -20.61 -35.88 21.46
CA ASP A 514 -19.63 -36.85 21.95
C ASP A 514 -18.47 -36.92 20.95
N ILE A 515 -17.46 -36.08 21.18
CA ILE A 515 -16.24 -36.03 20.38
C ILE A 515 -15.06 -36.53 21.21
N ASP A 516 -14.11 -37.22 20.58
CA ASP A 516 -12.81 -37.51 21.16
C ASP A 516 -12.20 -36.23 21.76
N ALA A 517 -11.61 -36.37 22.95
CA ALA A 517 -11.01 -35.28 23.70
C ALA A 517 -10.05 -34.46 22.83
N ALA A 518 -9.31 -35.11 21.92
CA ALA A 518 -8.36 -34.47 21.00
C ALA A 518 -8.99 -33.44 20.04
N HIS A 519 -10.31 -33.46 19.87
CA HIS A 519 -11.06 -32.61 18.93
C HIS A 519 -12.04 -31.68 19.65
N ILE A 520 -11.94 -31.54 20.98
CA ILE A 520 -12.65 -30.50 21.71
C ILE A 520 -12.24 -29.13 21.13
N PRO A 521 -13.19 -28.21 20.82
CA PRO A 521 -12.89 -26.91 20.23
C PRO A 521 -11.81 -26.11 20.98
N GLN A 522 -11.76 -26.22 22.30
CA GLN A 522 -10.74 -25.61 23.13
C GLN A 522 -9.32 -26.10 22.79
N ILE A 523 -9.14 -27.41 22.56
CA ILE A 523 -7.84 -27.99 22.18
C ILE A 523 -7.40 -27.50 20.80
N LEU A 524 -8.33 -27.40 19.85
CA LEU A 524 -8.05 -26.81 18.54
C LEU A 524 -7.51 -25.37 18.67
N LEU A 525 -8.17 -24.53 19.48
CA LEU A 525 -7.75 -23.15 19.71
C LEU A 525 -6.39 -23.05 20.42
N GLU A 526 -6.11 -23.95 21.35
CA GLU A 526 -4.81 -24.05 22.02
C GLU A 526 -3.69 -24.47 21.06
N ASN A 527 -3.97 -25.44 20.19
CA ASN A 527 -3.03 -25.88 19.15
C ASN A 527 -2.71 -24.74 18.17
N ILE A 528 -3.73 -24.00 17.70
CA ILE A 528 -3.53 -22.83 16.84
C ILE A 528 -2.70 -21.75 17.58
N SER A 529 -3.04 -21.45 18.83
CA SER A 529 -2.31 -20.48 19.65
C SER A 529 -0.84 -20.87 19.84
N PHE A 530 -0.57 -22.16 20.00
CA PHE A 530 0.79 -22.68 20.06
C PHE A 530 1.53 -22.46 18.74
N LEU A 531 0.93 -22.79 17.60
CA LEU A 531 1.53 -22.57 16.28
C LEU A 531 1.83 -21.09 16.01
N VAL A 532 0.94 -20.17 16.41
CA VAL A 532 1.13 -18.71 16.27
C VAL A 532 2.39 -18.27 17.00
N ARG A 533 2.50 -18.59 18.29
CA ARG A 533 3.63 -18.19 19.15
C ARG A 533 4.96 -18.79 18.71
N ASN A 534 4.90 -19.89 17.99
CA ASN A 534 6.06 -20.59 17.46
C ASN A 534 6.42 -20.21 16.01
N ASN A 535 5.76 -19.22 15.41
CA ASN A 535 5.96 -18.79 14.01
C ASN A 535 5.78 -19.94 13.00
N LYS A 536 4.79 -20.80 13.24
CA LYS A 536 4.44 -21.94 12.37
C LYS A 536 3.19 -21.72 11.51
N ILE A 537 2.41 -20.67 11.78
CA ILE A 537 1.19 -20.32 11.02
C ILE A 537 1.49 -19.62 9.70
N PHE A 538 2.48 -18.72 9.67
CA PHE A 538 2.93 -18.03 8.47
C PHE A 538 4.44 -18.17 8.31
N GLY A 539 4.91 -18.19 7.06
CA GLY A 539 6.32 -18.12 6.71
C GLY A 539 7.04 -16.92 7.34
N LYS A 540 8.35 -17.05 7.53
CA LYS A 540 9.17 -16.02 8.19
C LYS A 540 9.40 -14.78 7.34
N ASN A 541 9.42 -14.96 6.02
CA ASN A 541 9.74 -13.91 5.07
C ASN A 541 8.49 -13.52 4.28
N MET A 542 8.53 -12.34 3.65
CA MET A 542 7.58 -11.99 2.60
C MET A 542 7.94 -12.70 1.29
N PRO A 543 6.94 -13.12 0.49
CA PRO A 543 5.50 -13.03 0.77
C PRO A 543 5.04 -14.05 1.83
N LEU A 544 4.00 -13.68 2.58
CA LEU A 544 3.39 -14.47 3.64
C LEU A 544 2.87 -15.79 3.08
N LYS A 545 3.55 -16.88 3.40
CA LYS A 545 3.08 -18.22 3.09
C LYS A 545 2.31 -18.78 4.30
N PRO A 546 0.97 -18.87 4.27
CA PRO A 546 0.22 -19.48 5.36
C PRO A 546 0.49 -20.98 5.40
N LEU A 547 0.27 -21.59 6.56
CA LEU A 547 0.16 -23.03 6.69
C LEU A 547 -0.93 -23.54 5.74
N ASN A 548 -0.64 -24.61 4.98
CA ASN A 548 -1.51 -25.08 3.89
C ASN A 548 -2.98 -25.28 4.32
N VAL A 549 -3.20 -25.86 5.51
CA VAL A 549 -4.56 -26.07 6.07
C VAL A 549 -5.32 -24.76 6.26
N LEU A 550 -4.66 -23.65 6.59
CA LEU A 550 -5.33 -22.35 6.74
C LEU A 550 -5.76 -21.78 5.39
N THR A 551 -4.96 -22.00 4.34
CA THR A 551 -5.31 -21.60 2.98
C THR A 551 -6.48 -22.43 2.45
N GLU A 552 -6.44 -23.75 2.66
CA GLU A 552 -7.49 -24.69 2.26
C GLU A 552 -8.85 -24.32 2.85
N TYR A 553 -8.87 -23.91 4.11
CA TYR A 553 -10.10 -23.57 4.83
C TYR A 553 -10.38 -22.06 4.89
N ASN A 554 -9.66 -21.22 4.15
CA ASN A 554 -9.85 -19.77 4.19
C ASN A 554 -11.25 -19.35 3.72
N ASN A 555 -11.91 -18.47 4.46
CA ASN A 555 -13.28 -18.01 4.27
C ASN A 555 -14.33 -19.12 4.26
N THR A 556 -13.98 -20.32 4.73
CA THR A 556 -14.91 -21.44 4.85
C THR A 556 -15.59 -21.46 6.22
N THR A 557 -16.77 -22.08 6.26
CA THR A 557 -17.42 -22.48 7.49
C THR A 557 -17.26 -23.98 7.63
N LEU A 558 -16.74 -24.44 8.77
CA LEU A 558 -16.62 -25.84 9.12
C LEU A 558 -18.00 -26.38 9.52
N ASP A 559 -18.95 -26.39 8.59
CA ASP A 559 -20.36 -26.67 8.84
C ASP A 559 -20.70 -28.15 9.08
N THR A 560 -19.76 -29.05 8.79
CA THR A 560 -19.89 -30.49 9.06
C THR A 560 -18.81 -30.99 10.02
N MET A 561 -19.15 -32.04 10.75
CA MET A 561 -18.22 -32.70 11.67
C MET A 561 -16.97 -33.22 10.95
N GLU A 562 -17.14 -33.80 9.76
CA GLU A 562 -16.03 -34.30 8.93
C GLU A 562 -15.02 -33.18 8.59
N LYS A 563 -15.50 -32.03 8.12
CA LYS A 563 -14.64 -30.86 7.82
C LYS A 563 -13.93 -30.34 9.07
N TYR A 564 -14.64 -30.29 10.19
CA TYR A 564 -14.07 -29.88 11.47
C TYR A 564 -12.94 -30.83 11.93
N MET A 565 -13.18 -32.14 11.86
CA MET A 565 -12.21 -33.16 12.26
C MET A 565 -10.99 -33.17 11.34
N ASP A 566 -11.18 -33.05 10.02
CA ASP A 566 -10.08 -32.93 9.06
C ASP A 566 -9.22 -31.69 9.34
N PHE A 567 -9.85 -30.53 9.52
CA PHE A 567 -9.15 -29.30 9.89
C PHE A 567 -8.37 -29.47 11.20
N SER A 568 -9.00 -30.03 12.23
CA SER A 568 -8.38 -30.23 13.54
C SER A 568 -7.20 -31.21 13.49
N ASN A 569 -7.32 -32.30 12.75
CA ASN A 569 -6.23 -33.27 12.54
C ASN A 569 -5.05 -32.62 11.81
N LYS A 570 -5.30 -31.89 10.71
CA LYS A 570 -4.25 -31.18 9.97
C LYS A 570 -3.55 -30.10 10.80
N ILE A 571 -4.27 -29.44 11.72
CA ILE A 571 -3.67 -28.50 12.68
C ILE A 571 -2.80 -29.24 13.70
N LYS A 572 -3.26 -30.37 14.22
CA LYS A 572 -2.52 -31.21 15.16
C LYS A 572 -1.23 -31.75 14.53
N ASP A 573 -1.28 -32.17 13.27
CA ASP A 573 -0.12 -32.66 12.52
C ASP A 573 0.95 -31.58 12.27
N ALA A 574 0.57 -30.30 12.38
CA ALA A 574 1.49 -29.16 12.20
C ALA A 574 2.22 -28.74 13.49
N LEU A 575 1.83 -29.27 14.66
CA LEU A 575 2.46 -28.97 15.98
C LEU A 575 3.93 -29.35 16.03
#